data_AF-A0A962HCM2-F1
#
_entry.id   AF-A0A962HCM2-F1
#
_cell.length_a   1.000
_cell.length_b   1.000
_cell.length_c   1.000
_cell.angle_alpha   90.00
_cell.angle_beta   90.00
_cell.angle_gamma   90.00
#
_symmetry.space_group_name_H-M   'P 1'
#
loop_
_entity.id
_entity.type
_entity.pdbx_description
1 polymer ?
#
loop_
_entity_poly.entity_id
_entity_poly.type
_entity_poly.pdbx_seq_one_letter_code
_entity_poly.pdbx_strand_id
1 'polypeptide(L)'
;AARSVAPPVVLPGADLADPAISVEQSALVAYRAARDLCRRLSSYFLIVTGEHAADLSIELQPIGMRATGRGAAGFSALAGIVVPGPFRLPAGLGGLAMAARITAADGQPVLVETWSRGANAVTDNPQISSIGDAYQLAGTYARELARVLVAAGFDPDSPRPRLAQDQIKAGRALCQERFGAASVAGRGAAWLLPLAPEAIDEGAATASGVSIGDEAEDE
;
A
#
# COMPACT_ATOMS: atom_id res chain seq x y z
N ALA A 1 -25.45 -10.78 -3.86
CA ALA A 1 -24.02 -10.47 -4.09
C ALA A 1 -23.79 -8.99 -3.89
N ALA A 2 -22.72 -8.60 -3.18
CA ALA A 2 -22.40 -7.22 -2.89
C ALA A 2 -22.22 -6.38 -4.17
N ARG A 3 -22.76 -5.16 -4.20
CA ARG A 3 -22.70 -4.20 -5.31
C ARG A 3 -21.90 -2.95 -4.94
N SER A 4 -21.83 -2.60 -3.66
CA SER A 4 -21.06 -1.46 -3.17
C SER A 4 -19.96 -1.89 -2.19
N VAL A 5 -18.94 -1.05 -2.06
CA VAL A 5 -17.84 -1.23 -1.11
C VAL A 5 -17.43 0.12 -0.53
N ALA A 6 -17.15 0.16 0.78
CA ALA A 6 -16.58 1.34 1.41
C ALA A 6 -15.10 1.49 1.03
N PRO A 7 -14.55 2.71 0.97
CA PRO A 7 -13.12 2.90 0.93
C PRO A 7 -12.45 2.15 2.09
N PRO A 8 -11.32 1.45 1.87
CA PRO A 8 -10.66 0.72 2.95
C PRO A 8 -10.27 1.61 4.13
N VAL A 9 -10.45 1.11 5.34
CA VAL A 9 -9.89 1.71 6.55
C VAL A 9 -8.51 1.09 6.77
N VAL A 10 -7.50 1.94 6.94
CA VAL A 10 -6.16 1.51 7.32
C VAL A 10 -6.05 1.56 8.83
N LEU A 11 -5.81 0.41 9.45
CA LEU A 11 -5.53 0.29 10.87
C LEU A 11 -4.03 0.49 11.14
N PRO A 12 -3.65 1.03 12.30
CA PRO A 12 -2.25 1.12 12.71
C PRO A 12 -1.58 -0.26 12.65
N GLY A 13 -0.32 -0.30 12.21
CA GLY A 13 0.42 -1.54 12.13
C GLY A 13 0.68 -2.13 13.52
N ALA A 14 0.42 -3.42 13.68
CA ALA A 14 0.80 -4.13 14.90
C ALA A 14 2.31 -4.43 14.83
N ASP A 15 3.07 -3.96 15.82
CA ASP A 15 4.48 -4.28 16.09
C ASP A 15 5.34 -4.52 14.85
N LEU A 16 5.63 -3.44 14.12
CA LEU A 16 6.51 -3.48 12.96
C LEU A 16 7.96 -3.57 13.44
N ALA A 17 8.45 -4.80 13.59
CA ALA A 17 9.72 -5.11 14.25
C ALA A 17 11.00 -4.53 13.60
N ASP A 18 10.93 -3.83 12.45
CA ASP A 18 12.10 -3.24 11.80
C ASP A 18 12.29 -1.77 12.20
N PRO A 19 13.29 -1.43 13.03
CA PRO A 19 13.51 -0.05 13.50
C PRO A 19 13.97 0.92 12.39
N ALA A 20 14.22 0.45 11.15
CA ALA A 20 14.49 1.33 10.01
C ALA A 20 13.24 1.80 9.25
N ILE A 21 12.06 1.39 9.69
CA ILE A 21 10.80 1.80 9.08
C ILE A 21 10.08 2.69 10.08
N SER A 22 9.94 3.97 9.74
CA SER A 22 9.17 4.90 10.57
C SER A 22 7.66 4.61 10.48
N VAL A 23 6.89 5.19 11.41
CA VAL A 23 5.43 5.09 11.42
C VAL A 23 4.84 5.71 10.14
N GLU A 24 5.41 6.82 9.68
CA GLU A 24 5.00 7.53 8.47
C GLU A 24 5.29 6.70 7.22
N GLN A 25 6.47 6.08 7.15
CA GLN A 25 6.84 5.19 6.05
C GLN A 25 5.93 3.95 6.00
N SER A 26 5.60 3.38 7.15
CA SER A 26 4.64 2.30 7.28
C SER A 26 3.24 2.71 6.79
N ALA A 27 2.77 3.86 7.24
CA ALA A 27 1.49 4.42 6.82
C ALA A 27 1.47 4.66 5.31
N LEU A 28 2.56 5.14 4.72
CA LEU A 28 2.68 5.35 3.27
C LEU A 28 2.49 4.05 2.47
N VAL A 29 3.10 2.95 2.92
CA VAL A 29 2.92 1.61 2.32
C VAL A 29 1.46 1.13 2.45
N ALA A 30 0.86 1.33 3.62
CA ALA A 30 -0.53 0.93 3.86
C ALA A 30 -1.53 1.76 3.02
N TYR A 31 -1.32 3.08 2.91
CA TYR A 31 -2.12 3.95 2.04
C TYR A 31 -1.93 3.60 0.56
N ARG A 32 -0.73 3.20 0.14
CA ARG A 32 -0.50 2.68 -1.20
C ARG A 32 -1.36 1.44 -1.47
N ALA A 33 -1.38 0.47 -0.55
CA ALA A 33 -2.22 -0.73 -0.66
C ALA A 33 -3.72 -0.36 -0.73
N ALA A 34 -4.20 0.47 0.19
CA ALA A 34 -5.59 0.91 0.25
C ALA A 34 -6.03 1.63 -1.04
N ARG A 35 -5.19 2.54 -1.54
CA ARG A 35 -5.44 3.28 -2.78
C ARG A 35 -5.53 2.38 -3.99
N ASP A 36 -4.56 1.48 -4.16
CA ASP A 36 -4.53 0.56 -5.30
C ASP A 36 -5.70 -0.43 -5.24
N LEU A 37 -6.10 -0.88 -4.05
CA LEU A 37 -7.26 -1.75 -3.85
C LEU A 37 -8.55 -1.02 -4.22
N CYS A 38 -8.78 0.16 -3.64
CA CYS A 38 -9.95 1.00 -3.90
C CYS A 38 -10.11 1.28 -5.40
N ARG A 39 -9.02 1.68 -6.08
CA ARG A 39 -9.04 1.96 -7.53
C ARG A 39 -9.35 0.75 -8.41
N ARG A 40 -8.99 -0.45 -7.96
CA ARG A 40 -9.29 -1.70 -8.67
C ARG A 40 -10.74 -2.08 -8.47
N LEU A 41 -11.21 -2.04 -7.22
CA LEU A 41 -12.59 -2.35 -6.86
C LEU A 41 -13.58 -1.38 -7.51
N SER A 42 -13.22 -0.10 -7.68
CA SER A 42 -14.09 0.88 -8.35
C SER A 42 -14.41 0.58 -9.81
N SER A 43 -13.71 -0.40 -10.43
CA SER A 43 -14.08 -0.89 -11.76
C SER A 43 -15.29 -1.83 -11.75
N TYR A 44 -15.69 -2.32 -10.57
CA TYR A 44 -16.58 -3.46 -10.37
C TYR A 44 -17.61 -3.26 -9.24
N PHE A 45 -17.33 -2.35 -8.31
CA PHE A 45 -18.16 -2.01 -7.15
C PHE A 45 -18.36 -0.50 -7.10
N LEU A 46 -19.57 -0.08 -6.70
CA LEU A 46 -19.82 1.32 -6.38
C LEU A 46 -19.05 1.67 -5.11
N ILE A 47 -18.18 2.69 -5.19
CA ILE A 47 -17.50 3.22 -4.02
C ILE A 47 -18.47 4.17 -3.32
N VAL A 48 -18.85 3.84 -2.09
CA VAL A 48 -19.82 4.62 -1.31
C VAL A 48 -19.19 5.05 0.00
N THR A 49 -19.44 6.28 0.41
CA THR A 49 -18.92 6.86 1.65
C THR A 49 -20.05 6.95 2.69
N GLY A 50 -19.74 6.69 3.96
CA GLY A 50 -20.69 6.64 5.07
C GLY A 50 -20.75 5.27 5.74
N GLU A 51 -20.81 5.23 7.09
CA GLU A 51 -20.60 4.03 7.91
C GLU A 51 -21.57 2.87 7.63
N HIS A 52 -22.74 3.14 7.06
CA HIS A 52 -23.81 2.15 6.85
C HIS A 52 -24.24 2.01 5.37
N ALA A 53 -23.47 2.57 4.44
CA ALA A 53 -23.89 2.67 3.04
C ALA A 53 -23.39 1.53 2.14
N ALA A 54 -22.37 0.77 2.58
CA ALA A 54 -21.70 -0.24 1.76
C ALA A 54 -22.17 -1.67 2.06
N ASP A 55 -22.26 -2.50 1.02
CA ASP A 55 -22.48 -3.94 1.19
C ASP A 55 -21.27 -4.63 1.82
N LEU A 56 -20.07 -4.06 1.60
CA LEU A 56 -18.80 -4.56 2.12
C LEU A 56 -17.97 -3.42 2.72
N SER A 57 -17.43 -3.67 3.91
CA SER A 57 -16.44 -2.83 4.56
C SER A 57 -15.10 -3.55 4.61
N ILE A 58 -14.00 -2.82 4.44
CA ILE A 58 -12.65 -3.38 4.35
C ILE A 58 -11.75 -2.70 5.37
N GLU A 59 -11.14 -3.50 6.23
CA GLU A 59 -10.05 -3.09 7.11
C GLU A 59 -8.75 -3.70 6.61
N LEU A 60 -7.71 -2.88 6.46
CA LEU A 60 -6.37 -3.30 6.08
C LEU A 60 -5.40 -2.94 7.21
N GLN A 61 -4.48 -3.84 7.53
CA GLN A 61 -3.47 -3.61 8.56
C GLN A 61 -2.11 -4.12 8.11
N PRO A 62 -1.05 -3.31 8.12
CA PRO A 62 0.31 -3.83 8.01
C PRO A 62 0.65 -4.62 9.29
N ILE A 63 1.03 -5.89 9.14
CA ILE A 63 1.35 -6.79 10.26
C ILE A 63 2.83 -7.24 10.24
N GLY A 64 3.61 -6.71 9.31
CA GLY A 64 5.05 -6.94 9.24
C GLY A 64 5.65 -6.24 8.03
N MET A 65 6.82 -5.65 8.21
CA MET A 65 7.62 -5.10 7.12
C MET A 65 9.09 -5.36 7.36
N ARG A 66 9.82 -5.60 6.28
CA ARG A 66 11.27 -5.75 6.29
C ARG A 66 11.88 -4.67 5.42
N ALA A 67 12.83 -3.93 5.96
CA ALA A 67 13.47 -2.86 5.23
C ALA A 67 14.25 -3.40 4.01
N THR A 68 14.05 -2.73 2.89
CA THR A 68 14.87 -2.85 1.69
C THR A 68 16.31 -2.47 2.06
N GLY A 69 17.28 -3.32 1.73
CA GLY A 69 18.70 -3.08 1.97
C GLY A 69 19.36 -3.78 3.16
N ARG A 70 18.64 -4.49 4.05
CA ARG A 70 19.27 -5.24 5.17
C ARG A 70 19.31 -6.75 4.97
N GLY A 71 20.15 -7.15 4.03
CA GLY A 71 20.40 -8.55 3.69
C GLY A 71 21.72 -8.73 2.94
N ALA A 72 22.76 -7.98 3.33
CA ALA A 72 24.19 -8.23 3.10
C ALA A 72 25.02 -6.99 3.48
N ALA A 73 24.88 -6.48 4.71
CA ALA A 73 25.71 -5.36 5.18
C ALA A 73 25.92 -5.38 6.70
N GLY A 74 26.28 -6.54 7.24
CA GLY A 74 27.25 -6.52 8.32
C GLY A 74 28.64 -6.53 7.68
N PHE A 75 29.15 -5.39 7.19
CA PHE A 75 30.59 -5.03 7.16
C PHE A 75 30.99 -3.79 6.31
N SER A 76 30.23 -3.33 5.32
CA SER A 76 30.87 -2.45 4.29
C SER A 76 30.65 -0.94 4.40
N ALA A 77 29.86 -0.42 5.34
CA ALA A 77 29.68 1.04 5.47
C ALA A 77 30.81 1.74 6.26
N LEU A 78 31.66 0.99 6.98
CA LEU A 78 32.87 1.54 7.62
C LEU A 78 34.13 1.44 6.73
N ALA A 79 34.03 0.83 5.55
CA ALA A 79 35.11 0.81 4.56
C ALA A 79 34.67 1.62 3.36
N GLY A 80 35.21 2.82 3.18
CA GLY A 80 34.95 3.73 2.05
C GLY A 80 35.35 3.15 0.69
N ILE A 81 34.69 2.08 0.26
CA ILE A 81 34.90 1.43 -1.02
C ILE A 81 33.80 1.93 -1.96
N VAL A 82 34.15 2.96 -2.72
CA VAL A 82 33.47 3.27 -3.98
C VAL A 82 33.82 2.14 -4.94
N VAL A 83 32.87 1.26 -5.25
CA VAL A 83 33.05 0.25 -6.31
C VAL A 83 32.79 0.94 -7.66
N PRO A 84 33.81 1.15 -8.51
CA PRO A 84 33.61 1.75 -9.83
C PRO A 84 33.23 0.64 -10.82
N GLY A 85 32.02 0.71 -11.38
CA GLY A 85 31.52 -0.24 -12.39
C GLY A 85 30.00 -0.43 -12.31
N PRO A 86 29.35 -1.07 -13.30
CA PRO A 86 27.90 -1.27 -13.32
C PRO A 86 27.40 -2.32 -12.30
N PHE A 87 28.29 -2.85 -11.45
CA PHE A 87 27.97 -3.85 -10.45
C PHE A 87 27.68 -3.19 -9.10
N ARG A 88 26.40 -3.13 -8.74
CA ARG A 88 25.91 -2.76 -7.41
C ARG A 88 25.76 -4.05 -6.59
N LEU A 89 26.22 -4.05 -5.35
CA LEU A 89 26.02 -5.18 -4.41
C LEU A 89 24.52 -5.39 -4.19
N PRO A 90 24.01 -6.65 -4.15
CA PRO A 90 22.59 -6.92 -3.91
C PRO A 90 22.20 -6.36 -2.54
N ALA A 91 21.46 -5.26 -2.55
CA ALA A 91 20.78 -4.73 -1.39
C ALA A 91 19.79 -5.79 -0.89
N GLY A 92 19.73 -6.01 0.42
CA GLY A 92 18.85 -7.03 1.00
C GLY A 92 17.40 -6.88 0.54
N LEU A 93 16.74 -8.01 0.28
CA LEU A 93 15.35 -8.02 -0.14
C LEU A 93 14.45 -7.63 1.04
N GLY A 94 13.64 -6.60 0.83
CA GLY A 94 12.60 -6.20 1.76
C GLY A 94 11.40 -7.14 1.72
N GLY A 95 10.35 -6.80 2.45
CA GLY A 95 9.17 -7.65 2.56
C GLY A 95 8.00 -6.93 3.18
N LEU A 96 6.80 -7.47 2.93
CA LEU A 96 5.55 -6.94 3.43
C LEU A 96 4.63 -8.09 3.85
N ALA A 97 3.98 -7.91 5.00
CA ALA A 97 2.86 -8.71 5.46
C ALA A 97 1.68 -7.78 5.79
N MET A 98 0.50 -8.16 5.30
CA MET A 98 -0.75 -7.41 5.45
C MET A 98 -1.84 -8.35 5.97
N ALA A 99 -2.68 -7.85 6.87
CA ALA A 99 -3.97 -8.46 7.19
C ALA A 99 -5.09 -7.69 6.52
N ALA A 100 -6.12 -8.42 6.07
CA ALA A 100 -7.39 -7.86 5.66
C ALA A 100 -8.53 -8.51 6.43
N ARG A 101 -9.50 -7.68 6.83
CA ARG A 101 -10.81 -8.12 7.32
C ARG A 101 -11.88 -7.45 6.47
N ILE A 102 -12.76 -8.26 5.90
CA ILE A 102 -13.89 -7.79 5.10
C ILE A 102 -15.16 -8.23 5.81
N THR A 103 -16.03 -7.27 6.10
CA THR A 103 -17.31 -7.49 6.76
C THR A 103 -18.45 -7.16 5.80
N ALA A 104 -19.55 -7.90 5.89
CA ALA A 104 -20.79 -7.58 5.20
C ALA A 104 -21.58 -6.48 5.93
N ALA A 105 -22.65 -5.99 5.31
CA ALA A 105 -23.53 -4.96 5.88
C ALA A 105 -24.17 -5.34 7.22
N ASP A 106 -24.28 -6.64 7.54
CA ASP A 106 -24.76 -7.15 8.83
C ASP A 106 -23.66 -7.22 9.92
N GLY A 107 -22.45 -6.76 9.59
CA GLY A 107 -21.28 -6.77 10.46
C GLY A 107 -20.54 -8.10 10.53
N GLN A 108 -21.02 -9.16 9.86
CA GLN A 108 -20.36 -10.46 9.88
C GLN A 108 -19.12 -10.48 8.99
N PRO A 109 -18.00 -11.06 9.44
CA PRO A 109 -16.81 -11.21 8.61
C PRO A 109 -17.08 -12.21 7.49
N VAL A 110 -16.86 -11.79 6.23
CA VAL A 110 -16.98 -12.65 5.03
C VAL A 110 -15.63 -13.07 4.47
N LEU A 111 -14.55 -12.38 4.85
CA LEU A 111 -13.17 -12.76 4.57
C LEU A 111 -12.25 -12.22 5.66
N VAL A 112 -11.36 -13.06 6.18
CA VAL A 112 -10.23 -12.67 7.00
C VAL A 112 -8.99 -13.32 6.41
N GLU A 113 -8.03 -12.52 6.01
CA GLU A 113 -6.83 -12.97 5.29
C GLU A 113 -5.58 -12.37 5.92
N THR A 114 -4.52 -13.18 5.97
CA THR A 114 -3.16 -12.70 6.12
C THR A 114 -2.37 -13.02 4.86
N TRP A 115 -1.70 -12.01 4.33
CA TRP A 115 -0.87 -12.10 3.14
C TRP A 115 0.57 -11.73 3.50
N SER A 116 1.56 -12.43 2.96
CA SER A 116 2.95 -12.05 3.15
C SER A 116 3.81 -12.45 1.97
N ARG A 117 4.75 -11.58 1.59
CA ARG A 117 5.76 -11.85 0.56
C ARG A 117 7.06 -11.11 0.86
N GLY A 118 8.18 -11.76 0.55
CA GLY A 118 9.46 -11.08 0.38
C GLY A 118 9.64 -10.61 -1.07
N ALA A 119 10.43 -9.56 -1.26
CA ALA A 119 10.92 -9.18 -2.58
C ALA A 119 11.88 -10.24 -3.13
N ASN A 120 12.06 -10.27 -4.45
CA ASN A 120 12.96 -11.20 -5.14
C ASN A 120 14.01 -10.41 -5.95
N ALA A 121 15.30 -10.70 -5.73
CA ALA A 121 16.44 -9.96 -6.31
C ALA A 121 16.55 -10.03 -7.84
N VAL A 122 15.71 -10.82 -8.50
CA VAL A 122 15.73 -11.06 -9.95
C VAL A 122 14.70 -10.20 -10.69
N THR A 123 13.60 -9.80 -10.04
CA THR A 123 12.45 -9.14 -10.71
C THR A 123 12.20 -7.71 -10.28
N ASP A 124 12.81 -7.26 -9.18
CA ASP A 124 12.44 -6.02 -8.50
C ASP A 124 13.49 -4.92 -8.73
N ASN A 125 13.04 -3.70 -9.06
CA ASN A 125 13.90 -2.57 -9.40
C ASN A 125 14.63 -2.06 -8.14
N PRO A 126 15.92 -1.68 -8.19
CA PRO A 126 16.65 -1.19 -7.01
C PRO A 126 16.03 0.09 -6.47
N GLN A 127 15.59 0.05 -5.20
CA GLN A 127 14.98 1.19 -4.51
C GLN A 127 15.97 1.79 -3.52
N ILE A 128 16.05 3.13 -3.48
CA ILE A 128 16.91 3.87 -2.55
C ILE A 128 16.29 3.95 -1.15
N SER A 129 14.97 3.72 -1.03
CA SER A 129 14.22 3.80 0.24
C SER A 129 14.19 2.48 0.99
N SER A 130 14.20 2.56 2.33
CA SER A 130 13.98 1.42 3.23
C SER A 130 12.64 0.73 3.01
N ILE A 131 11.62 1.42 2.47
CA ILE A 131 10.30 0.83 2.19
C ILE A 131 10.06 0.51 0.71
N GLY A 132 11.05 0.65 -0.16
CA GLY A 132 10.88 0.50 -1.60
C GLY A 132 10.23 -0.83 -2.03
N ASP A 133 10.73 -1.94 -1.52
CA ASP A 133 10.19 -3.27 -1.79
C ASP A 133 8.79 -3.45 -1.21
N ALA A 134 8.58 -3.02 0.03
CA ALA A 134 7.28 -3.07 0.69
C ALA A 134 6.23 -2.25 -0.08
N TYR A 135 6.61 -1.09 -0.60
CA TYR A 135 5.74 -0.22 -1.39
C TYR A 135 5.34 -0.85 -2.74
N GLN A 136 6.23 -1.59 -3.39
CA GLN A 136 5.90 -2.39 -4.59
C GLN A 136 4.99 -3.57 -4.24
N LEU A 137 5.30 -4.28 -3.16
CA LEU A 137 4.51 -5.41 -2.66
C LEU A 137 3.09 -4.98 -2.26
N ALA A 138 2.90 -3.77 -1.73
CA ALA A 138 1.58 -3.22 -1.43
C ALA A 138 0.67 -3.16 -2.66
N GLY A 139 1.21 -2.77 -3.83
CA GLY A 139 0.46 -2.79 -5.10
C GLY A 139 0.14 -4.22 -5.58
N THR A 140 1.02 -5.18 -5.27
CA THR A 140 0.81 -6.60 -5.58
C THR A 140 -0.29 -7.21 -4.71
N TYR A 141 -0.21 -6.99 -3.41
CA TYR A 141 -1.23 -7.37 -2.44
C TYR A 141 -2.61 -6.81 -2.84
N ALA A 142 -2.70 -5.50 -3.09
CA ALA A 142 -3.94 -4.86 -3.50
C ALA A 142 -4.56 -5.47 -4.78
N ARG A 143 -3.72 -5.89 -5.73
CA ARG A 143 -4.16 -6.58 -6.95
C ARG A 143 -4.67 -7.99 -6.67
N GLU A 144 -4.01 -8.73 -5.79
CA GLU A 144 -4.39 -10.09 -5.43
C GLU A 144 -5.71 -10.10 -4.65
N LEU A 145 -5.82 -9.28 -3.61
CA LEU A 145 -7.05 -9.14 -2.83
C LEU A 145 -8.23 -8.65 -3.70
N ALA A 146 -8.00 -7.67 -4.59
CA ALA A 146 -9.05 -7.22 -5.51
C ALA A 146 -9.55 -8.36 -6.42
N ARG A 147 -8.67 -9.25 -6.89
CA ARG A 147 -9.08 -10.41 -7.69
C ARG A 147 -9.93 -11.37 -6.88
N VAL A 148 -9.53 -11.66 -5.65
CA VAL A 148 -10.32 -12.51 -4.74
C VAL A 148 -11.70 -11.90 -4.51
N LEU A 149 -11.80 -10.61 -4.19
CA LEU A 149 -13.07 -9.94 -3.92
C LEU A 149 -13.96 -9.77 -5.16
N VAL A 150 -13.37 -9.58 -6.33
CA VAL A 150 -14.14 -9.52 -7.58
C VAL A 150 -14.64 -10.91 -7.99
N ALA A 151 -13.87 -11.97 -7.71
CA ALA A 151 -14.28 -13.35 -7.96
C ALA A 151 -15.28 -13.87 -6.91
N ALA A 152 -15.12 -13.46 -5.66
CA ALA A 152 -16.03 -13.79 -4.56
C ALA A 152 -17.41 -13.19 -4.84
N GLY A 153 -18.38 -14.06 -5.11
CA GLY A 153 -19.74 -13.67 -5.46
C GLY A 153 -20.12 -13.86 -6.93
N PHE A 154 -19.29 -14.56 -7.72
CA PHE A 154 -19.62 -14.98 -9.09
C PHE A 154 -19.60 -16.49 -9.25
N ASP A 155 -20.47 -16.92 -10.16
CA ASP A 155 -20.33 -18.18 -10.86
C ASP A 155 -18.98 -18.15 -11.62
N PRO A 156 -18.11 -19.17 -11.48
CA PRO A 156 -16.87 -19.26 -12.25
C PRO A 156 -17.08 -19.15 -13.77
N ASP A 157 -18.29 -19.43 -14.25
CA ASP A 157 -18.66 -19.33 -15.67
C ASP A 157 -19.17 -17.94 -16.10
N SER A 158 -19.33 -16.98 -15.17
CA SER A 158 -19.83 -15.63 -15.45
C SER A 158 -19.08 -14.55 -14.66
N PRO A 159 -18.02 -13.95 -15.25
CA PRO A 159 -17.23 -12.93 -14.56
C PRO A 159 -18.03 -11.65 -14.30
N ARG A 160 -17.73 -10.95 -13.19
CA ARG A 160 -18.37 -9.68 -12.84
C ARG A 160 -18.24 -8.65 -13.97
N PRO A 161 -19.34 -8.07 -14.47
CA PRO A 161 -19.27 -6.99 -15.44
C PRO A 161 -18.68 -5.73 -14.80
N ARG A 162 -17.94 -4.97 -15.60
CA ARG A 162 -17.44 -3.66 -15.19
C ARG A 162 -18.57 -2.65 -15.11
N LEU A 163 -18.42 -1.68 -14.22
CA LEU A 163 -19.33 -0.54 -14.12
C LEU A 163 -19.22 0.40 -15.33
N ALA A 164 -20.20 1.31 -15.44
CA ALA A 164 -20.16 2.37 -16.45
C ALA A 164 -18.97 3.33 -16.21
N GLN A 165 -18.45 3.93 -17.27
CA GLN A 165 -17.19 4.70 -17.21
C GLN A 165 -17.25 5.91 -16.28
N ASP A 166 -18.41 6.57 -16.20
CA ASP A 166 -18.69 7.66 -15.27
C ASP A 166 -18.60 7.21 -13.80
N GLN A 167 -19.17 6.05 -13.48
CA GLN A 167 -19.09 5.44 -12.15
C GLN A 167 -17.65 5.05 -11.79
N ILE A 168 -16.91 4.44 -12.73
CA ILE A 168 -15.49 4.11 -12.54
C ILE A 168 -14.67 5.37 -12.28
N LYS A 169 -14.91 6.44 -13.04
CA LYS A 169 -14.21 7.72 -12.89
C LYS A 169 -14.51 8.35 -11.52
N ALA A 170 -15.78 8.39 -11.12
CA ALA A 170 -16.20 8.91 -9.82
C ALA A 170 -15.56 8.14 -8.66
N GLY A 171 -15.62 6.79 -8.69
CA GLY A 171 -15.00 5.97 -7.67
C GLY A 171 -13.48 6.14 -7.58
N ARG A 172 -12.79 6.28 -8.72
CA ARG A 172 -11.34 6.55 -8.73
C ARG A 172 -10.98 7.92 -8.16
N ALA A 173 -11.79 8.95 -8.40
CA ALA A 173 -11.59 10.27 -7.82
C ALA A 173 -11.69 10.21 -6.28
N LEU A 174 -12.73 9.55 -5.75
CA LEU A 174 -12.89 9.32 -4.31
C LEU A 174 -11.69 8.59 -3.70
N CYS A 175 -11.19 7.53 -4.36
CA CYS A 175 -10.01 6.82 -3.88
C CYS A 175 -8.74 7.70 -3.84
N GLN A 176 -8.57 8.60 -4.82
CA GLN A 176 -7.42 9.51 -4.89
C GLN A 176 -7.51 10.61 -3.83
N GLU A 177 -8.70 11.16 -3.62
CA GLU A 177 -8.95 12.14 -2.56
C GLU A 177 -8.66 11.55 -1.18
N ARG A 178 -9.09 10.30 -0.94
CA ARG A 178 -8.94 9.64 0.36
C ARG A 178 -7.51 9.24 0.70
N PHE A 179 -6.75 8.73 -0.27
CA PHE A 179 -5.44 8.10 -0.06
C PHE A 179 -4.28 8.81 -0.78
N GLY A 180 -4.53 10.03 -1.27
CA GLY A 180 -3.59 10.80 -2.08
C GLY A 180 -3.32 10.20 -3.46
N ALA A 181 -2.36 10.78 -4.17
CA ALA A 181 -1.88 10.28 -5.44
C ALA A 181 -0.36 10.36 -5.50
N ALA A 182 0.27 9.34 -6.09
CA ALA A 182 1.66 9.45 -6.45
C ALA A 182 1.84 10.58 -7.49
N SER A 183 2.73 11.52 -7.20
CA SER A 183 2.97 12.73 -7.97
C SER A 183 3.25 12.38 -9.44
N VAL A 184 2.55 13.07 -10.34
CA VAL A 184 2.75 12.94 -11.80
C VAL A 184 4.11 13.53 -12.21
N ALA A 185 4.57 14.57 -11.50
CA ALA A 185 5.83 15.27 -11.77
C ALA A 185 7.06 14.34 -11.65
N GLY A 186 7.05 13.41 -10.68
CA GLY A 186 8.12 12.41 -10.53
C GLY A 186 8.16 11.35 -11.64
N ARG A 187 7.02 11.05 -12.29
CA ARG A 187 6.95 9.99 -13.33
C ARG A 187 7.74 10.33 -14.61
N GLY A 188 7.87 11.61 -14.95
CA GLY A 188 8.68 12.06 -16.09
C GLY A 188 10.19 11.87 -15.88
N ALA A 189 10.64 11.84 -14.62
CA ALA A 189 12.04 11.63 -14.24
C ALA A 189 12.30 10.20 -13.70
N ALA A 190 11.25 9.40 -13.43
CA ALA A 190 11.37 8.06 -12.84
C ALA A 190 12.12 7.05 -13.72
N TRP A 191 12.21 7.29 -15.03
CA TRP A 191 13.07 6.50 -15.93
C TRP A 191 14.56 6.86 -15.80
N LEU A 192 14.85 8.05 -15.28
CA LEU A 192 16.18 8.68 -15.21
C LEU A 192 16.76 8.59 -13.78
N LEU A 193 15.90 8.64 -12.76
CA LEU A 193 16.24 8.59 -11.34
C LEU A 193 15.29 7.62 -10.60
N PRO A 194 15.79 6.60 -9.90
CA PRO A 194 14.97 5.80 -8.99
C PRO A 194 14.57 6.67 -7.79
N LEU A 195 13.36 7.24 -7.85
CA LEU A 195 12.85 8.11 -6.78
C LEU A 195 12.28 7.27 -5.63
N ALA A 196 12.61 7.68 -4.41
CA ALA A 196 12.07 7.10 -3.18
C ALA A 196 10.53 7.25 -3.15
N PRO A 197 9.76 6.25 -2.68
CA PRO A 197 8.32 6.37 -2.48
C PRO A 197 7.89 7.65 -1.75
N GLU A 198 8.65 8.04 -0.73
CA GLU A 198 8.43 9.23 0.09
C GLU A 198 8.57 10.54 -0.71
N ALA A 199 9.36 10.53 -1.78
CA ALA A 199 9.52 11.70 -2.65
C ALA A 199 8.43 11.80 -3.72
N ILE A 200 7.70 10.71 -3.98
CA ILE A 200 6.70 10.66 -5.05
C ILE A 200 5.28 10.45 -4.54
N ASP A 201 5.07 10.22 -3.26
CA ASP A 201 3.77 9.91 -2.70
C ASP A 201 3.62 10.59 -1.34
N GLU A 202 2.67 11.51 -1.26
CA GLU A 202 2.38 12.26 -0.03
C GLU A 202 1.50 11.45 0.96
N GLY A 203 1.00 10.28 0.53
CA GLY A 203 0.08 9.47 1.33
C GLY A 203 -1.31 10.10 1.41
N ALA A 204 -2.12 9.67 2.38
CA ALA A 204 -3.44 10.28 2.62
C ALA A 204 -3.28 11.69 3.21
N ALA A 205 -4.14 12.63 2.83
CA ALA A 205 -4.08 14.03 3.29
C ALA A 205 -4.11 14.20 4.82
N THR A 206 -4.63 13.21 5.57
CA THR A 206 -4.60 13.19 7.04
C THR A 206 -3.23 12.82 7.64
N ALA A 207 -2.27 12.34 6.84
CA ALA A 207 -0.90 12.06 7.26
C ALA A 207 0.00 13.31 7.20
N SER A 208 -0.40 14.34 6.44
CA SER A 208 0.35 15.60 6.30
C SER A 208 0.11 16.58 7.47
N GLY A 209 -0.58 16.15 8.53
CA GLY A 209 -1.04 16.99 9.64
C GLY A 209 -0.65 16.49 11.02
N VAL A 210 0.49 15.81 11.19
CA VAL A 210 1.11 15.65 12.51
C VAL A 210 1.81 16.96 12.85
N SER A 211 1.05 17.87 13.46
CA SER A 211 1.58 18.93 14.30
C SER A 211 2.45 18.27 15.37
N ILE A 212 3.77 18.42 15.27
CA ILE A 212 4.68 18.20 16.40
C ILE A 212 4.16 19.13 17.49
N GLY A 213 3.66 18.54 18.58
CA GLY A 213 3.23 19.31 19.74
C GLY A 213 4.42 20.13 20.23
N ASP A 214 4.21 21.44 20.33
CA ASP A 214 5.01 22.31 21.19
C ASP A 214 5.10 21.63 22.56
N GLU A 215 6.33 21.35 22.97
CA GLU A 215 6.68 21.05 24.35
C GLU A 215 6.18 22.22 25.21
N ALA A 216 5.14 21.97 25.99
CA ALA A 216 4.84 22.81 27.14
C ALA A 216 5.95 22.54 28.17
N GLU A 217 6.98 23.38 28.15
CA GLU A 217 7.92 23.51 29.25
C GLU A 217 7.14 23.98 30.49
N ASP A 218 7.13 23.12 31.50
CA ASP A 218 6.93 23.49 32.89
C ASP A 218 8.07 24.44 33.30
N GLU A 219 7.75 25.68 33.69
CA GLU A 219 8.31 26.40 34.84
C GLU A 219 7.54 27.70 35.14
#